data_AF-H0E9T7-F1
#
_entry.id   AF-H0E9T7-F1
#
_cell.length_a   1.000
_cell.length_b   1.000
_cell.length_c   1.000
_cell.angle_alpha   90.00
_cell.angle_beta   90.00
_cell.angle_gamma   90.00
#
_symmetry.space_group_name_H-M   'P 1'
#
loop_
_entity.id
_entity.type
_entity.pdbx_description
1 polymer ?
#
loop_
_entity_poly.entity_id
_entity_poly.type
_entity_poly.pdbx_seq_one_letter_code
_entity_poly.pdbx_strand_id
1 'polypeptide(L)'
;MDVPLEQLAAVSEAIGRGEEAVEEQAWETAREALDAADHELDGLRERWRDLDERGRRTLGTLATPLRARRDALVARIPAPRVVSEGAPVHDPEQDDDPEPDAAPS
;
A
#
# COMPACT_ATOMS: atom_id res chain seq x y z
N MET A 1 10.56 -25.33 15.38
CA MET A 1 11.05 -24.38 14.36
C MET A 1 11.36 -23.09 15.10
N ASP A 2 12.48 -22.44 14.79
CA ASP A 2 12.91 -21.25 15.52
C ASP A 2 12.11 -20.00 15.13
N VAL A 3 12.11 -18.99 16.00
CA VAL A 3 11.45 -17.72 15.74
C VAL A 3 12.20 -16.99 14.60
N PRO A 4 11.51 -16.51 13.56
CA PRO A 4 12.13 -15.86 12.40
C PRO A 4 12.59 -14.42 12.73
N LEU A 5 13.71 -14.29 13.45
CA LEU A 5 14.23 -13.00 13.94
C LEU A 5 14.61 -12.03 12.82
N GLU A 6 15.15 -12.53 11.70
CA GLU A 6 15.51 -11.70 10.55
C GLU A 6 14.29 -10.99 9.95
N GLN A 7 13.16 -11.68 9.89
CA GLN A 7 11.90 -11.12 9.40
C GLN A 7 11.33 -10.07 10.36
N LEU A 8 11.44 -10.29 11.67
CA LEU A 8 11.07 -9.29 12.66
C LEU A 8 11.95 -8.03 12.56
N ALA A 9 13.24 -8.19 12.26
CA ALA A 9 14.13 -7.08 12.00
C ALA A 9 13.73 -6.31 10.73
N ALA A 10 13.42 -7.01 9.64
CA ALA A 10 12.93 -6.41 8.40
C ALA A 10 11.65 -5.60 8.59
N VAL A 11 10.68 -6.12 9.35
CA VAL A 11 9.46 -5.38 9.75
C VAL A 11 9.84 -4.11 10.51
N SER A 12 10.74 -4.21 11.49
CA SER A 12 11.16 -3.06 12.30
C SER A 12 11.86 -1.99 11.46
N GLU A 13 12.70 -2.39 10.51
CA GLU A 13 13.40 -1.48 9.60
C GLU A 13 12.41 -0.77 8.68
N ALA A 14 11.47 -1.51 8.10
CA ALA A 14 10.44 -0.94 7.22
C ALA A 14 9.56 0.08 7.96
N ILE A 15 9.14 -0.22 9.19
CA ILE A 15 8.40 0.74 10.03
C ILE A 15 9.25 1.99 10.31
N GLY A 16 10.53 1.83 10.66
CA GLY A 16 11.42 2.96 10.92
C GLY A 16 11.58 3.89 9.71
N ARG A 17 11.75 3.31 8.52
CA ARG A 17 11.80 4.06 7.26
C ARG A 17 10.49 4.82 7.00
N GLY A 18 9.36 4.21 7.30
CA GLY A 18 8.05 4.86 7.16
C GLY A 18 7.84 6.00 8.16
N GLU A 19 8.31 5.84 9.40
CA GLU A 19 8.29 6.88 10.43
C GLU A 19 9.13 8.10 10.00
N GLU A 20 10.35 7.88 9.49
CA GLU A 20 11.23 8.92 8.94
C GLU A 20 10.57 9.63 7.74
N ALA A 21 10.03 8.86 6.79
CA ALA A 21 9.33 9.42 5.63
C ALA A 21 8.11 10.29 6.02
N VAL A 22 7.39 9.93 7.09
CA VAL A 22 6.29 10.77 7.61
C VAL A 22 6.80 12.06 8.23
N GLU A 23 7.95 12.05 8.92
CA GLU A 23 8.58 13.27 9.44
C GLU A 23 9.00 14.22 8.31
N GLU A 24 9.44 13.66 7.18
CA GLU A 24 9.81 14.39 5.97
C GLU A 24 8.62 14.73 5.05
N GLN A 25 7.39 14.32 5.39
CA GLN A 25 6.20 14.44 4.55
C GLN A 25 6.30 13.71 3.19
N ALA A 26 7.20 12.73 3.09
CA ALA A 26 7.36 11.85 1.94
C ALA A 26 6.28 10.74 1.96
N TRP A 27 5.02 11.12 1.70
CA TRP A 27 3.87 10.23 1.88
C TRP A 27 3.85 8.99 0.98
N GLU A 28 4.47 9.06 -0.20
CA GLU A 28 4.61 7.91 -1.10
C GLU A 28 5.59 6.88 -0.51
N THR A 29 6.80 7.33 -0.17
CA THR A 29 7.82 6.53 0.54
C THR A 29 7.28 5.91 1.82
N ALA A 30 6.49 6.67 2.60
CA ALA A 30 5.86 6.16 3.82
C ALA A 30 4.88 5.01 3.54
N ARG A 31 4.14 5.06 2.42
CA ARG A 31 3.23 3.97 2.00
C ARG A 31 3.99 2.76 1.50
N GLU A 32 5.01 2.95 0.67
CA GLU A 32 5.87 1.85 0.21
C GLU A 32 6.53 1.11 1.39
N ALA A 33 6.99 1.87 2.40
CA ALA A 33 7.56 1.30 3.60
C ALA A 33 6.53 0.50 4.42
N LEU A 34 5.27 0.95 4.48
CA LEU A 34 4.19 0.19 5.10
C LEU A 34 3.86 -1.09 4.32
N ASP A 35 3.81 -1.03 2.99
CA ASP A 35 3.55 -2.20 2.16
C ASP A 35 4.65 -3.26 2.35
N ALA A 36 5.91 -2.84 2.46
CA ALA A 36 7.02 -3.71 2.81
C ALA A 36 6.88 -4.32 4.22
N ALA A 37 6.46 -3.53 5.21
CA ALA A 37 6.23 -4.04 6.57
C ALA A 37 5.07 -5.07 6.60
N ASP A 38 3.98 -4.79 5.89
CA ASP A 38 2.81 -5.66 5.81
C ASP A 38 3.15 -6.98 5.10
N HIS A 39 3.96 -6.94 4.04
CA HIS A 39 4.47 -8.13 3.36
C HIS A 39 5.23 -9.07 4.32
N GLU A 40 6.17 -8.54 5.10
CA GLU A 40 6.93 -9.35 6.05
C GLU A 40 6.07 -9.86 7.22
N LEU A 41 5.09 -9.07 7.68
CA LEU A 41 4.12 -9.49 8.70
C LEU A 41 3.24 -10.65 8.24
N ASP A 42 2.87 -10.69 6.97
CA ASP A 42 2.15 -11.83 6.39
C ASP A 42 3.03 -13.07 6.28
N GLY A 43 4.30 -12.91 5.89
CA GLY A 43 5.28 -14.00 5.95
C GLY A 43 5.46 -14.58 7.36
N LEU A 44 5.45 -13.73 8.39
CA LEU A 44 5.46 -14.16 9.79
C LEU A 44 4.19 -14.93 10.18
N ARG A 45 3.03 -14.53 9.66
CA ARG A 45 1.75 -15.20 9.90
C ARG A 45 1.71 -16.59 9.29
N GLU A 46 2.32 -16.79 8.12
CA GLU A 46 2.48 -18.12 7.52
C GLU A 46 3.32 -19.02 8.41
N ARG A 47 4.52 -18.56 8.81
CA ARG A 47 5.44 -19.29 9.69
C ARG A 47 4.85 -19.59 11.07
N TRP A 48 3.97 -18.74 11.59
CA TRP A 48 3.33 -18.92 12.88
C TRP A 48 2.57 -20.25 13.01
N ARG A 49 2.01 -20.76 11.90
CA ARG A 49 1.29 -22.04 11.88
C ARG A 49 2.20 -23.22 12.18
N ASP A 50 3.46 -23.13 11.77
CA ASP A 50 4.45 -24.20 11.90
C ASP A 50 5.27 -24.11 13.20
N LEU A 51 5.11 -23.03 13.97
CA LEU A 51 5.74 -22.87 15.28
C LEU A 51 5.02 -23.70 16.35
N ASP A 52 5.80 -24.16 17.33
CA ASP A 52 5.28 -24.74 18.57
C ASP A 52 4.71 -23.64 19.50
N GLU A 53 4.06 -24.04 20.59
CA GLU A 53 3.41 -23.09 21.51
C GLU A 53 4.39 -22.04 22.06
N ARG A 54 5.62 -22.47 22.38
CA ARG A 54 6.68 -21.56 22.85
C ARG A 54 7.08 -20.57 21.75
N GLY A 55 7.34 -21.04 20.53
CA GLY A 55 7.68 -20.19 19.40
C GLY A 55 6.57 -19.19 19.08
N ARG A 56 5.30 -19.62 19.10
CA ARG A 56 4.14 -18.74 18.89
C ARG A 56 4.03 -17.66 19.96
N ARG A 57 4.26 -18.00 21.24
CA ARG A 57 4.26 -17.03 22.33
C ARG A 57 5.37 -16.00 22.16
N THR A 58 6.60 -16.45 21.88
CA THR A 58 7.74 -15.55 21.67
C THR A 58 7.51 -14.64 20.48
N LEU A 59 7.09 -15.18 19.34
CA LEU A 59 6.78 -14.39 18.14
C LEU A 59 5.67 -13.36 18.43
N GLY A 60 4.61 -13.75 19.14
CA GLY A 60 3.55 -12.84 19.55
C GLY A 60 4.06 -11.67 20.39
N THR A 61 4.89 -11.94 21.41
CA THR A 61 5.49 -10.92 22.26
C THR A 61 6.34 -9.93 21.46
N LEU A 62 7.14 -10.42 20.51
CA LEU A 62 8.03 -9.58 19.70
C LEU A 62 7.26 -8.78 18.63
N ALA A 63 6.24 -9.37 18.01
CA ALA A 63 5.48 -8.72 16.94
C ALA A 63 4.45 -7.70 17.45
N THR A 64 3.99 -7.80 18.70
CA THR A 64 3.00 -6.89 19.29
C THR A 64 3.41 -5.41 19.22
N PRO A 65 4.60 -4.99 19.71
CA PRO A 65 5.01 -3.60 19.61
C PRO A 65 5.20 -3.13 18.17
N LEU A 66 5.61 -4.01 17.25
CA LEU A 66 5.76 -3.68 15.83
C LEU A 66 4.40 -3.37 15.19
N ARG A 67 3.38 -4.17 15.47
CA ARG A 67 2.01 -3.90 15.01
C ARG A 67 1.48 -2.57 15.54
N ALA A 68 1.70 -2.28 16.82
CA ALA A 68 1.27 -1.01 17.41
C ALA A 68 1.93 0.20 16.73
N ARG A 69 3.23 0.13 16.41
CA ARG A 69 3.93 1.19 15.67
C ARG A 69 3.42 1.32 14.24
N ARG A 70 3.23 0.20 13.53
CA ARG A 70 2.64 0.17 12.19
C ARG A 70 1.27 0.83 12.17
N ASP A 71 0.39 0.52 13.12
CA ASP A 71 -0.95 1.10 13.20
C ASP A 71 -0.91 2.61 13.51
N ALA A 72 0.00 3.03 14.39
CA ALA A 72 0.23 4.45 14.66
C ALA A 72 0.76 5.19 13.42
N LEU A 73 1.65 4.55 12.64
CA LEU A 73 2.18 5.09 11.40
C LEU A 73 1.07 5.26 10.34
N VAL A 74 0.23 4.23 10.14
CA VAL A 74 -0.92 4.30 9.22
C VAL A 74 -1.85 5.45 9.57
N ALA A 75 -2.13 5.67 10.85
CA ALA A 75 -3.00 6.76 11.29
C ALA A 75 -2.45 8.17 10.98
N ARG A 76 -1.14 8.30 10.71
CA ARG A 76 -0.47 9.56 10.38
C ARG A 76 -0.42 9.84 8.87
N ILE A 77 -0.57 8.82 8.03
CA ILE A 77 -0.44 8.98 6.58
C ILE A 77 -1.78 9.46 5.99
N PRO A 78 -1.79 10.57 5.22
CA PRO A 78 -2.99 11.03 4.55
C PRO A 78 -3.57 9.97 3.61
N ALA A 79 -4.90 9.87 3.51
CA ALA A 79 -5.53 9.02 2.52
C ALA A 79 -5.11 9.43 1.09
N PRO A 80 -4.85 8.47 0.19
CA PRO A 80 -4.60 8.81 -1.21
C PRO A 80 -5.83 9.52 -1.78
N ARG A 81 -5.62 10.70 -2.38
CA ARG A 81 -6.65 11.36 -3.17
C ARG A 81 -6.70 10.66 -4.52
N VAL A 82 -7.77 9.91 -4.77
CA VAL A 82 -8.09 9.44 -6.12
C VAL A 82 -8.48 10.68 -6.91
N VAL A 83 -7.58 11.15 -7.77
CA VAL A 83 -7.93 12.11 -8.81
C VAL A 83 -8.51 11.28 -9.94
N SER A 84 -9.84 11.19 -10.00
CA SER A 84 -10.50 10.67 -11.20
C SER A 84 -10.23 11.67 -12.33
N GLU A 85 -9.23 11.39 -13.16
CA GLU A 85 -8.95 12.18 -14.35
C GLU A 85 -10.11 12.09 -15.33
N GLY A 86 -10.72 13.26 -15.60
CA GLY A 86 -11.31 13.65 -16.88
C GLY A 86 -12.56 12.92 -17.36
N ALA A 87 -13.72 13.56 -17.24
CA ALA A 87 -14.81 13.31 -18.19
C ALA A 87 -14.26 13.51 -19.63
N PRO A 88 -14.61 12.65 -20.60
CA PRO A 88 -14.20 12.85 -21.98
C PRO A 88 -14.69 14.23 -22.44
N VAL A 89 -13.75 15.10 -22.81
CA VAL A 89 -14.07 16.36 -23.47
C VAL A 89 -14.64 15.99 -24.84
N HIS A 90 -15.95 16.13 -24.99
CA HIS A 90 -16.59 16.05 -26.30
C HIS A 90 -16.17 17.31 -27.06
N ASP A 91 -15.32 17.14 -28.06
CA ASP A 91 -14.93 18.21 -28.97
C ASP A 91 -16.12 18.52 -29.91
N PRO A 92 -16.63 19.76 -29.97
CA PRO A 92 -17.74 20.12 -30.85
C PRO A 92 -17.34 20.41 -32.31
N GLU A 93 -16.09 20.20 -32.73
CA GLU A 93 -15.65 20.46 -34.11
C GLU A 93 -15.80 19.28 -35.09
N GLN A 94 -16.85 18.46 -34.96
CA GLN A 94 -17.28 17.57 -36.06
C GLN A 94 -18.22 18.35 -37.01
N ASP A 95 -17.61 19.28 -37.74
CA ASP A 95 -18.19 19.93 -38.91
C ASP A 95 -17.81 19.06 -40.14
N ASP A 96 -18.65 18.07 -40.44
CA ASP A 96 -18.61 17.35 -41.72
C ASP A 96 -20.02 17.45 -42.34
N ASP A 97 -20.28 18.61 -42.94
CA ASP A 97 -21.25 18.74 -44.01
C ASP A 97 -20.47 18.68 -45.33
N PRO A 98 -20.83 17.79 -46.26
CA PRO A 98 -21.06 18.31 -47.61
C PRO A 98 -22.35 17.79 -48.24
N GLU A 99 -23.35 18.69 -48.28
CA GLU A 99 -24.22 19.12 -49.38
C GLU A 99 -24.90 18.12 -50.36
N PRO A 100 -26.08 18.50 -50.89
CA PRO A 100 -27.06 17.61 -51.53
C PRO A 100 -26.83 17.42 -53.03
N ASP A 101 -27.13 16.25 -53.60
CA ASP A 101 -27.58 16.22 -55.01
C ASP A 101 -28.48 15.04 -55.41
N ALA A 102 -29.58 15.43 -56.05
CA ALA A 102 -30.41 14.80 -57.07
C ALA A 102 -30.80 13.29 -57.02
N ALA A 103 -32.11 13.06 -56.81
CA ALA A 103 -32.87 12.07 -57.60
C ALA A 103 -32.77 12.43 -59.10
N PRO A 104 -32.82 11.51 -60.11
CA PRO A 104 -34.05 10.74 -60.39
C PRO A 104 -33.90 9.40 -61.17
N SER A 105 -34.89 8.51 -61.04
CA SER A 105 -35.70 7.89 -62.13
C SER A 105 -36.52 6.71 -61.61
#